data_AF-A0A1B8VFV1-F1
#
_entry.id   AF-A0A1B8VFV1-F1
#
_cell.length_a   1.000
_cell.length_b   1.000
_cell.length_c   1.000
_cell.angle_alpha   90.00
_cell.angle_beta   90.00
_cell.angle_gamma   90.00
#
_symmetry.space_group_name_H-M   'P 1'
#
loop_
_entity.id
_entity.type
_entity.pdbx_description
1 polymer ?
#
loop_
_entity_poly.entity_id
_entity_poly.type
_entity_poly.pdbx_seq_one_letter_code
_entity_poly.pdbx_strand_id
1 'polypeptide(L)'
;MKRAALLITAALLASPAFAADLCSDNIQKLDDAVKTTTNNTQAQEQAMRLQEQAAKAQAAGNTKECIAHTEKALQLLKKNSGDGGANG
;
A
#
# COMPACT_ATOMS: atom_id res chain seq x y z
N MET A 1 50.08 3.10 3.29
CA MET A 1 49.44 4.42 3.12
C MET A 1 47.95 4.21 2.87
N LYS A 2 47.14 5.02 3.57
CA LYS A 2 45.82 5.58 3.20
C LYS A 2 44.84 4.65 2.46
N ARG A 3 43.83 4.16 3.19
CA ARG A 3 42.44 4.68 3.19
C ARG A 3 41.70 4.37 1.88
N ALA A 4 40.81 3.39 1.96
CA ALA A 4 39.57 3.41 1.19
C ALA A 4 38.52 2.62 1.97
N ALA A 5 38.02 3.21 3.06
CA ALA A 5 36.72 2.83 3.57
C ALA A 5 35.72 3.18 2.46
N LEU A 6 35.27 2.17 1.72
CA LEU A 6 34.20 2.29 0.75
C LEU A 6 32.90 2.53 1.52
N LEU A 7 32.66 3.79 1.88
CA LEU A 7 31.34 4.24 2.27
C LEU A 7 30.47 4.15 1.01
N ILE A 8 29.72 3.06 0.89
CA ILE A 8 28.65 2.93 -0.10
C ILE A 8 27.55 3.91 0.34
N THR A 9 27.69 5.17 -0.04
CA THR A 9 26.59 6.12 0.00
C THR A 9 25.61 5.69 -1.08
N ALA A 10 24.58 4.95 -0.68
CA ALA A 10 23.41 4.69 -1.52
C ALA A 10 22.84 6.04 -1.95
N ALA A 11 23.05 6.39 -3.21
CA ALA A 11 22.50 7.59 -3.81
C ALA A 11 20.97 7.42 -3.89
N LEU A 12 20.24 8.06 -2.98
CA LEU A 12 18.80 8.29 -3.06
C LEU A 12 18.52 9.30 -4.19
N LEU A 13 18.81 8.91 -5.43
CA LEU A 13 18.55 9.74 -6.61
C LEU A 13 17.05 9.64 -6.92
N ALA A 14 16.34 10.71 -6.55
CA ALA A 14 14.90 10.95 -6.78
C ALA A 14 13.93 10.13 -5.89
N SER A 15 13.90 10.45 -4.58
CA SER A 15 12.98 10.00 -3.50
C SER A 15 12.01 8.82 -3.75
N PRO A 16 12.02 7.82 -2.85
CA PRO A 16 10.72 7.35 -2.34
C PRO A 16 10.74 6.92 -0.87
N ALA A 17 11.58 7.45 0.03
CA ALA A 17 11.44 7.10 1.45
C ALA A 17 10.02 7.37 1.95
N PHE A 18 9.46 8.54 1.64
CA PHE A 18 8.08 8.91 1.99
C PHE A 18 6.98 8.21 1.16
N ALA A 19 7.26 7.81 -0.08
CA ALA A 19 6.26 7.12 -0.92
C ALA A 19 6.22 5.61 -0.68
N ALA A 20 7.39 5.00 -0.42
CA ALA A 20 7.50 3.62 0.04
C ALA A 20 6.94 3.49 1.46
N ASP A 21 7.13 4.51 2.30
CA ASP A 21 6.45 4.64 3.60
C ASP A 21 4.93 4.73 3.42
N LEU A 22 4.43 5.58 2.52
CA LEU A 22 2.99 5.68 2.21
C LEU A 22 2.40 4.36 1.66
N CYS A 23 3.11 3.68 0.76
CA CYS A 23 2.72 2.36 0.27
C CYS A 23 2.64 1.34 1.42
N SER A 24 3.63 1.31 2.30
CA SER A 24 3.66 0.39 3.46
C SER A 24 2.53 0.70 4.45
N ASP A 25 2.31 1.98 4.76
CA ASP A 25 1.22 2.44 5.63
C ASP A 25 -0.16 2.08 5.04
N ASN A 26 -0.36 2.27 3.74
CA ASN A 26 -1.59 1.86 3.07
C ASN A 26 -1.80 0.33 3.04
N ILE A 27 -0.73 -0.46 2.93
CA ILE A 27 -0.82 -1.92 3.06
C ILE A 27 -1.26 -2.31 4.48
N GLN A 28 -0.71 -1.67 5.52
CA GLN A 28 -1.12 -1.93 6.90
C GLN A 28 -2.61 -1.57 7.10
N LYS A 29 -3.03 -0.37 6.67
CA LYS A 29 -4.43 0.05 6.72
C LYS A 29 -5.36 -0.92 5.97
N LEU A 30 -4.91 -1.44 4.84
CA LEU A 30 -5.67 -2.40 4.06
C LEU A 30 -5.83 -3.73 4.78
N ASP A 31 -4.76 -4.25 5.40
CA ASP A 31 -4.81 -5.47 6.20
C ASP A 31 -5.83 -5.35 7.36
N ASP A 32 -5.81 -4.22 8.08
CA ASP A 32 -6.80 -3.91 9.12
C ASP A 32 -8.23 -3.80 8.55
N ALA A 33 -8.41 -3.13 7.42
CA ALA A 33 -9.72 -2.97 6.78
C ALA A 33 -10.30 -4.32 6.29
N VAL A 34 -9.44 -5.20 5.74
CA VAL A 34 -9.84 -6.54 5.31
C VAL A 34 -10.28 -7.38 6.51
N LYS A 35 -9.54 -7.32 7.63
CA LYS A 35 -9.86 -8.05 8.87
C LYS A 35 -11.15 -7.60 9.53
N THR A 36 -11.47 -6.30 9.43
CA THR A 36 -12.68 -5.71 10.02
C THR A 36 -13.91 -5.90 9.13
N THR A 37 -13.74 -6.00 7.82
CA THR A 37 -14.83 -6.25 6.86
C THR A 37 -15.31 -7.70 6.97
N THR A 38 -16.42 -7.93 7.69
CA THR A 38 -16.92 -9.29 7.99
C THR A 38 -18.19 -9.70 7.21
N ASN A 39 -18.87 -8.75 6.54
CA ASN A 39 -20.19 -8.97 5.92
C ASN A 39 -20.22 -8.85 4.39
N ASN A 40 -19.07 -8.72 3.71
CA ASN A 40 -19.03 -8.54 2.27
C ASN A 40 -17.88 -9.33 1.63
N THR A 41 -18.10 -10.64 1.40
CA THR A 41 -17.09 -11.59 0.90
C THR A 41 -16.52 -11.18 -0.46
N GLN A 42 -17.35 -10.71 -1.39
CA GLN A 42 -16.88 -10.34 -2.72
C GLN A 42 -16.00 -9.07 -2.72
N ALA A 43 -16.35 -8.05 -1.94
CA ALA A 43 -15.52 -6.85 -1.81
C ALA A 43 -14.21 -7.17 -1.07
N GLN A 44 -14.28 -8.03 -0.05
CA GLN A 44 -13.11 -8.49 0.70
C GLN A 44 -12.15 -9.28 -0.19
N GLU A 45 -12.64 -10.24 -0.98
CA GLU A 45 -11.80 -11.01 -1.92
C GLU A 45 -11.12 -10.12 -2.96
N GLN A 46 -11.83 -9.12 -3.51
CA GLN A 46 -11.25 -8.16 -4.44
C GLN A 46 -10.19 -7.27 -3.77
N ALA A 47 -10.41 -6.86 -2.52
CA ALA A 47 -9.45 -6.10 -1.75
C ALA A 47 -8.18 -6.92 -1.46
N MET A 48 -8.31 -8.19 -1.09
CA MET A 48 -7.18 -9.12 -0.91
C MET A 48 -6.38 -9.29 -2.21
N ARG A 49 -7.05 -9.40 -3.36
CA ARG A 49 -6.38 -9.48 -4.68
C ARG A 49 -5.60 -8.21 -5.01
N LEU A 50 -6.12 -7.05 -4.64
CA LEU A 50 -5.42 -5.77 -4.81
C LEU A 50 -4.25 -5.62 -3.83
N GLN A 51 -4.40 -6.12 -2.60
CA GLN A 51 -3.31 -6.19 -1.62
C GLN A 51 -2.13 -7.01 -2.15
N GLU A 52 -2.40 -8.17 -2.77
CA GLU A 52 -1.33 -8.98 -3.36
C GLU A 52 -0.61 -8.25 -4.51
N GLN A 53 -1.36 -7.55 -5.38
CA GLN A 53 -0.79 -6.74 -6.45
C GLN A 53 0.06 -5.58 -5.90
N ALA A 54 -0.40 -4.92 -4.83
CA ALA A 54 0.35 -3.88 -4.15
C ALA A 54 1.67 -4.40 -3.58
N ALA A 55 1.67 -5.57 -2.93
CA ALA A 55 2.88 -6.19 -2.40
C ALA A 55 3.88 -6.55 -3.52
N LYS A 56 3.39 -7.07 -4.66
CA LYS A 56 4.23 -7.32 -5.85
C LYS A 56 4.81 -6.03 -6.41
N ALA A 57 4.01 -4.97 -6.50
CA ALA A 57 4.45 -3.66 -6.96
C ALA A 57 5.51 -3.05 -6.02
N GLN A 58 5.31 -3.16 -4.70
CA GLN A 58 6.30 -2.74 -3.70
C GLN A 58 7.62 -3.51 -3.84
N ALA A 59 7.55 -4.84 -3.96
CA ALA A 59 8.74 -5.68 -4.15
C ALA A 59 9.49 -5.36 -5.45
N ALA A 60 8.76 -4.94 -6.50
CA ALA A 60 9.34 -4.49 -7.77
C ALA A 60 9.85 -3.03 -7.73
N GLY A 61 9.74 -2.32 -6.60
CA GLY A 61 10.09 -0.90 -6.48
C GLY A 61 9.12 0.04 -7.20
N ASN A 62 7.96 -0.45 -7.65
CA ASN A 62 6.92 0.34 -8.29
C ASN A 62 5.95 0.91 -7.25
N THR A 63 6.42 1.93 -6.53
CA THR A 63 5.69 2.57 -5.45
C THR A 63 4.37 3.20 -5.89
N LYS A 64 4.30 3.72 -7.12
CA LYS A 64 3.08 4.36 -7.64
C LYS A 64 1.94 3.36 -7.87
N GLU A 65 2.25 2.20 -8.44
CA GLU A 65 1.28 1.12 -8.60
C GLU A 65 0.88 0.53 -7.24
N CYS A 66 1.82 0.40 -6.28
CA CYS A 66 1.47 -0.01 -4.92
C CYS A 66 0.41 0.91 -4.30
N ILE A 67 0.64 2.22 -4.33
CA ILE A 67 -0.30 3.22 -3.80
C ILE A 67 -1.65 3.09 -4.52
N ALA A 68 -1.66 3.03 -5.85
CA ALA A 68 -2.91 2.92 -6.61
C ALA A 68 -3.71 1.65 -6.26
N HIS A 69 -3.05 0.50 -6.11
CA HIS A 69 -3.71 -0.75 -5.73
C HIS A 69 -4.28 -0.70 -4.31
N THR A 70 -3.51 -0.19 -3.36
CA THR A 70 -3.94 -0.09 -1.95
C THR A 70 -5.09 0.91 -1.76
N GLU A 71 -5.03 2.09 -2.38
CA GLU A 71 -6.12 3.07 -2.33
C GLU A 71 -7.41 2.51 -2.93
N LYS A 72 -7.31 1.83 -4.08
CA LYS A 72 -8.48 1.19 -4.71
C LYS A 72 -9.10 0.12 -3.81
N ALA A 73 -8.27 -0.67 -3.13
CA ALA A 73 -8.74 -1.71 -2.21
C ALA A 73 -9.44 -1.10 -0.99
N LEU A 74 -8.86 -0.04 -0.40
CA LEU A 74 -9.48 0.70 0.70
C LEU A 74 -10.82 1.34 0.30
N GLN A 75 -10.91 1.92 -0.89
CA GLN A 75 -12.17 2.47 -1.41
C GLN A 75 -13.24 1.40 -1.62
N LEU A 76 -12.83 0.22 -2.15
CA LEU A 76 -13.73 -0.92 -2.31
C LEU A 76 -14.29 -1.37 -0.97
N LEU A 77 -13.44 -1.54 0.05
CA LEU A 77 -13.89 -1.93 1.39
C LEU A 77 -14.78 -0.85 1.99
N LYS A 78 -14.37 0.43 1.97
CA LYS A 78 -15.17 1.55 2.50
C LYS A 78 -16.56 1.62 1.89
N LYS A 79 -16.67 1.54 0.56
CA LYS A 79 -17.95 1.57 -0.16
C LYS A 79 -18.88 0.42 0.21
N ASN A 80 -18.32 -0.71 0.63
CA ASN A 80 -19.06 -1.93 0.96
C ASN A 80 -19.23 -2.17 2.47
N SER A 81 -18.57 -1.37 3.31
CA SER A 81 -18.61 -1.51 4.77
C SER A 81 -19.82 -0.82 5.44
N GLY A 82 -20.75 -0.27 4.66
CA GLY A 82 -21.97 0.34 5.18
C GLY A 82 -21.79 1.75 5.76
N ASP A 83 -20.67 2.43 5.48
CA ASP A 83 -20.54 3.88 5.66
C ASP A 83 -21.34 4.57 4.53
N GLY A 84 -22.66 4.51 4.65
CA GLY A 84 -23.55 5.41 3.95
C GLY A 84 -23.10 6.82 4.30
N GLY A 85 -22.57 7.54 3.31
CA GLY A 85 -22.16 8.91 3.46
C GLY A 85 -23.29 9.75 4.02
N ALA A 86 -23.24 10.01 5.32
CA ALA A 86 -23.86 11.17 5.92
C ALA A 86 -22.98 12.37 5.59
N ASN A 87 -23.07 12.89 4.37
CA ASN A 87 -22.64 14.25 4.00
C ASN A 87 -23.28 14.63 2.65
N GLY A 88 -24.36 15.42 2.69
CA GLY A 88 -24.95 16.11 1.52
C GLY A 88 -26.46 15.95 1.39
#